data_AF-A0A552B5R7-F1
#
_entry.id   AF-A0A552B5R7-F1
#
_cell.length_a   1.000
_cell.length_b   1.000
_cell.length_c   1.000
_cell.angle_alpha   90.00
_cell.angle_beta   90.00
_cell.angle_gamma   90.00
#
_symmetry.space_group_name_H-M   'P 1'
#
loop_
_entity.id
_entity.type
_entity.pdbx_description
1 polymer ?
#
loop_
_entity_poly.entity_id
_entity_poly.type
_entity_poly.pdbx_seq_one_letter_code
_entity_poly.pdbx_strand_id
1 'polypeptide(L)'
;MEPYQVTKSQNLAKLERFFNQFKILPFDQNSAKIAGRIRSQLNQLGIPVGGYDLQIAAIAMANELILITHNIREFSRIDGLKYEDWEI
;
A
#
# COMPACT_ATOMS: atom_id res chain seq x y z
N MET A 1 19.72 -1.93 30.05
CA MET A 1 18.68 -1.62 29.05
C MET A 1 17.47 -2.45 29.40
N GLU A 2 16.38 -1.82 29.83
CA GLU A 2 15.12 -2.49 30.18
C GLU A 2 14.52 -3.17 28.93
N PRO A 3 14.06 -4.43 29.01
CA PRO A 3 13.45 -5.11 27.88
C PRO A 3 12.09 -4.49 27.56
N TYR A 4 11.87 -4.14 26.28
CA TYR A 4 10.62 -3.59 25.74
C TYR A 4 9.47 -4.61 25.88
N GLN A 5 8.82 -4.67 27.05
CA GLN A 5 7.63 -5.49 27.27
C GLN A 5 6.38 -4.72 26.85
N VAL A 6 6.14 -4.61 25.55
CA VAL A 6 4.85 -4.09 25.06
C VAL A 6 3.87 -5.24 24.89
N THR A 7 2.76 -5.16 25.60
CA THR A 7 1.73 -6.19 25.58
C THR A 7 0.90 -6.09 24.30
N LYS A 8 0.27 -7.19 23.87
CA LYS A 8 -0.64 -7.23 22.71
C LYS A 8 -1.71 -6.13 22.78
N SER A 9 -2.25 -5.87 23.98
CA SER A 9 -3.26 -4.83 24.21
C SER A 9 -2.71 -3.41 24.00
N GLN A 10 -1.47 -3.15 24.44
CA GLN A 10 -0.83 -1.85 24.22
C GLN A 10 -0.53 -1.59 22.74
N ASN A 11 -0.14 -2.61 21.98
CA ASN A 11 0.06 -2.49 20.52
C ASN A 11 -1.26 -2.19 19.79
N LEU A 12 -2.36 -2.86 20.17
CA LEU A 12 -3.67 -2.61 19.57
C LEU A 12 -4.14 -1.17 19.83
N ALA A 13 -4.01 -0.68 21.06
CA ALA A 13 -4.37 0.70 21.42
C ALA A 13 -3.49 1.76 20.71
N LYS A 14 -2.24 1.42 20.35
CA LYS A 14 -1.40 2.29 19.50
C LYS A 14 -1.92 2.33 18.06
N LEU A 15 -2.25 1.18 17.49
CA LEU A 15 -2.82 1.07 16.13
C LEU A 15 -4.15 1.81 16.00
N GLU A 16 -5.07 1.64 16.95
CA GLU A 16 -6.36 2.33 16.94
C GLU A 16 -6.19 3.86 16.94
N ARG A 17 -5.32 4.39 17.81
CA ARG A 17 -5.01 5.83 17.86
C ARG A 17 -4.36 6.33 16.57
N PHE A 18 -3.53 5.51 15.93
CA PHE A 18 -2.93 5.85 14.65
C PHE A 18 -3.99 5.92 13.55
N PHE A 19 -4.81 4.87 13.39
CA PHE A 19 -5.82 4.80 12.33
C PHE A 19 -6.91 5.86 12.46
N ASN A 20 -7.25 6.32 13.67
CA ASN A 20 -8.24 7.38 13.88
C ASN A 20 -7.85 8.74 13.26
N GLN A 21 -6.60 8.91 12.85
CA GLN A 21 -6.11 10.15 12.20
C GLN A 21 -6.27 10.11 10.68
N PHE A 22 -6.62 8.96 10.09
CA PHE A 22 -6.64 8.75 8.65
C PHE A 22 -7.98 8.22 8.17
N LYS A 23 -8.33 8.56 6.93
CA LYS A 23 -9.44 7.92 6.23
C LYS A 23 -8.99 6.54 5.76
N ILE A 24 -9.71 5.49 6.18
CA ILE A 24 -9.47 4.13 5.71
C ILE A 24 -10.27 3.90 4.43
N LEU A 25 -9.57 3.57 3.35
CA LEU A 25 -10.17 3.24 2.06
C LEU A 25 -10.19 1.72 1.87
N PRO A 26 -11.34 1.11 1.54
CA PRO A 26 -11.42 -0.33 1.31
C PRO A 26 -10.85 -0.73 -0.04
N PHE A 27 -10.44 -1.99 -0.17
CA PHE A 27 -10.28 -2.64 -1.47
C PHE A 27 -11.65 -3.04 -2.02
N ASP A 28 -12.25 -2.14 -2.79
CA ASP A 28 -13.56 -2.28 -3.40
C ASP A 28 -13.51 -2.86 -4.83
N GLN A 29 -14.65 -2.88 -5.52
CA GLN A 29 -14.75 -3.41 -6.89
C GLN A 29 -13.94 -2.57 -7.91
N ASN A 30 -13.81 -1.26 -7.71
CA ASN A 30 -13.07 -0.40 -8.64
C ASN A 30 -11.57 -0.65 -8.53
N SER A 31 -11.04 -0.65 -7.30
CA SER A 31 -9.65 -1.03 -7.03
C SER A 31 -9.37 -2.47 -7.46
N ALA A 32 -10.31 -3.41 -7.32
CA ALA A 32 -10.14 -4.78 -7.83
C ALA A 32 -9.98 -4.86 -9.36
N LYS A 33 -10.76 -4.09 -10.13
CA LYS A 33 -10.60 -4.00 -11.58
C LYS A 33 -9.23 -3.45 -11.98
N ILE A 34 -8.79 -2.39 -11.30
CA ILE A 34 -7.46 -1.79 -11.54
C ILE A 34 -6.34 -2.78 -11.20
N ALA A 35 -6.45 -3.50 -10.07
CA ALA A 35 -5.50 -4.53 -9.70
C ALA A 35 -5.39 -5.63 -10.76
N GLY A 36 -6.50 -6.07 -11.34
CA GLY A 36 -6.50 -7.03 -12.46
C GLY A 36 -5.74 -6.50 -13.68
N ARG A 37 -5.95 -5.23 -14.04
CA ARG A 37 -5.24 -4.57 -15.14
C ARG A 37 -3.73 -4.53 -14.88
N ILE A 38 -3.32 -4.01 -13.72
CA ILE A 38 -1.90 -3.91 -13.33
C ILE A 38 -1.25 -5.30 -13.33
N ARG A 39 -1.89 -6.31 -12.74
CA ARG A 39 -1.40 -7.69 -12.72
C ARG A 39 -1.17 -8.23 -14.12
N SER A 40 -2.14 -8.04 -15.02
CA SER A 40 -2.04 -8.49 -16.41
C SER A 40 -0.85 -7.82 -17.11
N GLN A 41 -0.70 -6.51 -16.97
CA GLN A 41 0.40 -5.74 -17.57
C GLN A 41 1.77 -6.22 -17.06
N LEU A 42 1.94 -6.35 -15.75
CA LEU A 42 3.21 -6.79 -15.16
C LEU A 42 3.53 -8.25 -15.51
N ASN A 43 2.53 -9.13 -15.52
CA ASN A 43 2.72 -10.53 -15.94
C ASN A 43 3.18 -10.63 -17.39
N GLN A 44 2.65 -9.82 -18.30
CA GLN A 44 3.10 -9.78 -19.70
C GLN A 44 4.55 -9.34 -19.83
N LEU A 45 5.03 -8.49 -18.92
CA LEU A 45 6.43 -8.04 -18.85
C LEU A 45 7.34 -9.01 -18.07
N GLY A 46 6.80 -10.11 -17.53
CA GLY A 46 7.56 -11.04 -16.68
C GLY A 46 7.97 -10.45 -15.32
N ILE A 47 7.30 -9.37 -14.88
CA ILE A 47 7.62 -8.67 -13.65
C ILE A 47 6.72 -9.19 -12.52
N PRO A 48 7.28 -9.82 -11.47
CA PRO A 48 6.50 -10.18 -10.29
C PRO A 48 6.15 -8.93 -9.48
N VAL A 49 4.96 -8.93 -8.88
CA VAL A 49 4.55 -7.94 -7.86
C VAL A 49 3.81 -8.64 -6.73
N GLY A 50 4.08 -8.24 -5.49
CA GLY A 50 3.40 -8.75 -4.30
C GLY A 50 1.88 -8.60 -4.39
N GLY A 51 1.14 -9.53 -3.79
CA GLY A 51 -0.32 -9.47 -3.77
C GLY A 51 -0.85 -8.22 -3.04
N TYR A 52 -0.22 -7.85 -1.92
CA TYR A 52 -0.60 -6.67 -1.16
C TYR A 52 -0.15 -5.36 -1.81
N ASP A 53 1.07 -5.29 -2.35
CA ASP A 53 1.55 -4.11 -3.09
C ASP A 53 0.62 -3.79 -4.27
N LEU A 54 0.18 -4.83 -4.98
CA LEU A 54 -0.80 -4.67 -6.05
C LEU A 54 -2.12 -4.04 -5.55
N GLN A 55 -2.66 -4.53 -4.44
CA GLN A 55 -3.90 -3.99 -3.89
C GLN A 55 -3.73 -2.54 -3.40
N ILE A 56 -2.61 -2.24 -2.74
CA ILE A 56 -2.26 -0.89 -2.25
C ILE A 56 -2.18 0.09 -3.42
N ALA A 57 -1.42 -0.26 -4.47
CA ALA A 57 -1.30 0.55 -5.69
C ALA A 57 -2.66 0.76 -6.36
N ALA A 58 -3.48 -0.29 -6.43
CA ALA A 58 -4.79 -0.21 -7.05
C ALA A 58 -5.78 0.67 -6.27
N ILE A 59 -5.74 0.64 -4.93
CA ILE A 59 -6.53 1.55 -4.08
C ILE A 59 -6.10 3.00 -4.34
N ALA A 60 -4.79 3.27 -4.36
CA ALA A 60 -4.27 4.62 -4.62
C ALA A 60 -4.73 5.14 -6.00
N MET A 61 -4.57 4.33 -7.05
CA MET A 61 -4.98 4.70 -8.41
C MET A 61 -6.49 4.86 -8.56
N ALA A 62 -7.30 4.01 -7.91
CA ALA A 62 -8.77 4.11 -7.94
C ALA A 62 -9.30 5.41 -7.34
N ASN A 63 -8.53 6.00 -6.43
CA ASN A 63 -8.89 7.22 -5.70
C ASN A 63 -8.05 8.43 -6.13
N GLU A 64 -7.28 8.32 -7.21
CA GLU A 64 -6.41 9.37 -7.75
C GLU A 64 -5.39 9.95 -6.73
N LEU A 65 -4.88 9.09 -5.85
CA LEU A 65 -3.95 9.45 -4.77
C LEU A 65 -2.49 9.23 -5.15
N ILE A 66 -1.59 9.87 -4.38
CA ILE A 66 -0.14 9.62 -4.41
C ILE A 66 0.18 8.57 -3.33
N LEU A 67 0.87 7.50 -3.71
CA LEU A 67 1.34 6.48 -2.77
C LEU A 67 2.63 6.92 -2.09
N ILE A 68 2.63 7.04 -0.77
CA ILE A 68 3.86 7.28 0.01
C ILE A 68 4.52 5.94 0.31
N THR A 69 5.78 5.75 -0.11
CA THR A 69 6.48 4.47 0.07
C THR A 69 8.00 4.61 0.00
N HIS A 70 8.72 3.85 0.82
CA HIS A 70 10.16 3.62 0.66
C HIS A 70 10.46 2.50 -0.35
N ASN A 71 9.45 1.73 -0.78
CA ASN A 71 9.62 0.62 -1.72
C ASN A 71 9.50 1.10 -3.18
N ILE A 72 10.19 2.18 -3.51
CA ILE A 72 10.14 2.84 -4.82
C ILE A 72 10.47 1.86 -5.96
N ARG A 73 11.39 0.92 -5.72
CA ARG A 73 11.80 -0.07 -6.73
C ARG A 73 10.65 -0.96 -7.20
N GLU A 74 9.76 -1.38 -6.32
CA GLU A 74 8.64 -2.25 -6.69
C GLU A 74 7.48 -1.44 -7.30
N PHE A 75 7.13 -0.31 -6.67
CA PHE A 75 6.00 0.51 -7.11
C PHE A 75 6.27 1.30 -8.41
N SER A 76 7.51 1.65 -8.71
CA SER A 76 7.88 2.34 -9.96
C SER A 76 7.65 1.52 -11.22
N ARG A 77 7.43 0.20 -11.09
CA ARG A 77 7.10 -0.69 -12.22
C ARG A 77 5.65 -0.58 -12.65
N ILE A 78 4.78 0.01 -11.83
CA ILE A 78 3.35 0.15 -12.10
C ILE A 78 3.11 1.42 -12.91
N ASP A 79 2.78 1.25 -14.18
CA ASP A 79 2.53 2.37 -15.08
C ASP A 79 1.32 3.21 -14.63
N GLY A 80 1.51 4.53 -14.61
CA GLY A 80 0.52 5.52 -14.18
C GLY A 80 0.33 5.66 -12.66
N LEU A 81 1.02 4.89 -11.82
CA LEU A 81 0.99 5.09 -10.37
C LEU A 81 1.82 6.31 -9.98
N LYS A 82 1.21 7.28 -9.28
CA LYS A 82 1.93 8.38 -8.64
C LYS A 82 2.43 7.93 -7.27
N TYR A 83 3.69 8.21 -6.97
CA TYR A 83 4.29 7.86 -5.69
C TYR A 83 5.34 8.88 -5.27
N GLU A 84 5.60 8.95 -3.96
CA GLU A 84 6.64 9.76 -3.35
C GLU A 84 7.36 8.97 -2.25
N ASP A 85 8.64 9.28 -2.06
CA ASP A 85 9.41 8.87 -0.88
C ASP A 85 9.53 10.06 0.06
N TRP A 86 9.20 9.88 1.33
CA TRP A 86 9.26 10.92 2.36
C TRP A 86 10.42 10.73 3.33
N GLU A 87 11.24 9.68 3.19
CA GLU A 87 12.55 9.66 3.85
C GLU A 87 13.50 10.57 3.07
N ILE A 88 13.88 11.68 3.69
CA ILE A 88 14.95 12.58 3.26
C ILE A 88 16.30 11.98 3.67
#